data_AF-A0A9N8KHN4-F1
#
_entry.id   AF-A0A9N8KHN4-F1
#
_cell.length_a   1.000
_cell.length_b   1.000
_cell.length_c   1.000
_cell.angle_alpha   90.00
_cell.angle_beta   90.00
_cell.angle_gamma   90.00
#
_symmetry.space_group_name_H-M   'P 1'
#
loop_
_entity.id
_entity.type
_entity.pdbx_description
1 polymer ?
#
loop_
_entity_poly.entity_id
_entity_poly.type
_entity_poly.pdbx_seq_one_letter_code
_entity_poly.pdbx_strand_id
1 'polypeptide(L)'
;MCKHILNAQVSIRSPCCKSLRASPPPPPLTLYPPTGRKWFDCAECHAESESHDLKPTLEMVFACKKCKKAFRKDVQEFEESDEYCPHCDNHFVLEAKTPQARLQVESEDVRVVSGFVKDEREREEEQQTIWNLKEASERLG
;
A
#
# COMPACT_ATOMS: atom_id res chain seq x y z
N MET A 1 9.42 -5.09 3.29
CA MET A 1 8.28 -4.38 2.65
C MET A 1 7.03 -4.91 3.32
N CYS A 2 6.14 -4.05 3.80
CA CYS A 2 4.88 -4.49 4.38
C CYS A 2 4.00 -5.16 3.34
N LYS A 3 3.31 -6.23 3.74
CA LYS A 3 2.31 -6.92 2.93
C LYS A 3 1.03 -6.08 2.77
N HIS A 4 0.76 -5.22 3.75
CA HIS A 4 -0.51 -4.50 3.88
C HIS A 4 -0.55 -3.16 3.12
N ILE A 5 0.58 -2.45 3.03
CA ILE A 5 0.67 -1.15 2.34
C ILE A 5 1.76 -1.23 1.27
N LEU A 6 1.38 -1.55 0.03
CA LEU A 6 2.34 -1.83 -1.05
C LEU A 6 3.33 -0.68 -1.35
N ASN A 7 3.01 0.55 -0.95
CA ASN A 7 3.86 1.72 -1.20
C ASN A 7 4.41 2.39 0.08
N ALA A 8 4.38 1.79 1.26
CA ALA A 8 4.78 2.47 2.51
C ALA A 8 6.19 3.10 2.44
N GLN A 9 6.27 4.44 2.46
CA GLN A 9 7.50 5.23 2.34
C GLN A 9 8.20 5.51 3.67
N VAL A 10 7.54 5.22 4.78
CA VAL A 10 8.03 5.45 6.13
C VAL A 10 7.94 4.17 6.96
N SER A 11 8.76 4.09 7.99
CA SER A 11 8.59 3.12 9.09
C SER A 11 8.28 3.86 10.39
N ILE A 12 7.39 3.29 11.18
CA ILE A 12 6.88 3.82 12.44
C ILE A 12 7.64 3.17 13.59
N ARG A 13 8.10 3.97 14.55
CA ARG A 13 8.65 3.47 15.80
C ARG A 13 7.50 3.08 16.73
N SER A 14 7.43 1.82 17.14
CA SER A 14 6.39 1.42 18.10
C SER A 14 6.71 1.95 19.49
N PRO A 15 5.74 2.52 20.22
CA PRO A 15 5.97 2.98 21.58
C PRO A 15 5.96 1.85 22.62
N CYS A 16 5.33 0.72 22.28
CA CYS A 16 5.11 -0.42 23.17
C CYS A 16 6.24 -1.46 23.13
N CYS A 17 6.83 -1.70 21.95
CA CYS A 17 7.77 -2.80 21.77
C CYS A 17 9.21 -2.40 22.13
N LYS A 18 9.79 -3.06 23.13
CA LYS A 18 11.22 -2.92 23.44
C LYS A 18 12.03 -3.85 22.55
N SER A 19 13.11 -3.37 21.96
CA SER A 19 14.08 -4.19 21.25
C SER A 19 15.18 -4.60 22.22
N LEU A 20 15.37 -5.92 22.34
CA LEU A 20 16.44 -6.52 23.11
C LEU A 20 17.72 -6.48 22.26
N ARG A 21 18.33 -5.30 22.06
CA ARG A 21 19.71 -5.27 21.54
C ARG A 21 20.66 -5.50 22.70
N ALA A 22 21.16 -6.74 22.76
CA ALA A 22 22.28 -7.15 23.57
C ALA A 22 23.59 -6.65 22.94
N SER A 23 23.96 -5.41 23.20
CA SER A 23 25.37 -5.01 23.14
C SER A 23 25.75 -4.54 24.54
N PRO A 24 26.62 -5.25 25.26
CA PRO A 24 27.05 -4.81 26.59
C PRO A 24 27.73 -3.44 26.45
N PRO A 25 27.31 -2.42 27.23
CA PRO A 25 28.01 -1.15 27.25
C PRO A 25 29.42 -1.36 27.83
N PRO A 26 30.45 -0.62 27.37
CA PRO A 26 31.73 -0.62 28.06
C PRO A 26 31.52 -0.13 29.51
N PRO A 27 32.16 -0.77 30.52
CA PRO A 27 32.08 -0.31 31.90
C PRO A 27 32.62 1.14 32.00
N PRO A 28 31.99 2.03 32.80
CA PRO A 28 31.28 1.75 34.05
C PRO A 28 29.75 1.98 34.05
N LEU A 29 29.08 2.02 32.89
CA LEU A 29 27.67 2.45 32.82
C LEU A 29 26.67 1.27 32.83
N THR A 30 26.33 0.75 34.03
CA THR A 30 25.40 -0.39 34.22
C THR A 30 23.92 -0.01 34.46
N LEU A 31 23.50 1.25 34.24
CA LEU A 31 22.12 1.70 34.57
C LEU A 31 21.28 2.21 33.39
N TYR A 32 21.65 1.93 32.13
CA TYR A 32 20.79 2.29 31.00
C TYR A 32 19.88 1.11 30.63
N PRO A 33 18.53 1.23 30.79
CA PRO A 33 17.61 0.20 30.33
C PRO A 33 17.79 0.00 28.81
N PRO A 34 17.51 -1.18 28.24
CA PRO A 34 17.56 -1.39 26.80
C PRO A 34 16.51 -0.48 26.14
N THR A 35 16.91 0.71 25.70
CA THR A 35 16.03 1.77 25.19
C THR A 35 15.80 1.69 23.68
N GLY A 36 16.16 0.56 23.08
CA GLY A 36 15.77 0.28 21.70
C GLY A 36 14.25 0.07 21.64
N ARG A 37 13.56 0.78 20.75
CA ARG A 37 12.18 0.44 20.35
C ARG A 37 12.21 -0.19 18.97
N LYS A 38 11.26 -1.07 18.68
CA LYS A 38 11.18 -1.71 17.36
C LYS A 38 10.56 -0.76 16.33
N TRP A 39 10.85 -1.04 15.07
CA TRP A 39 10.34 -0.28 13.92
C TRP A 39 9.46 -1.19 13.09
N PHE A 40 8.31 -0.69 12.65
CA PHE A 40 7.34 -1.41 11.85
C PHE A 40 6.89 -0.55 10.66
N ASP A 41 6.55 -1.18 9.55
CA ASP A 41 6.07 -0.47 8.37
C ASP A 41 4.57 -0.09 8.47
N CYS A 42 3.78 -0.80 9.28
CA CYS A 42 2.33 -0.63 9.39
C CYS A 42 1.78 -1.14 10.74
N ALA A 43 0.56 -0.75 11.13
CA ALA A 43 -0.09 -1.20 12.37
C ALA A 43 -0.42 -2.71 12.34
N GLU A 44 -0.86 -3.23 11.20
CA GLU A 44 -1.12 -4.66 11.02
C GLU A 44 0.19 -5.48 11.10
N CYS A 45 1.29 -4.92 10.61
CA CYS A 45 2.62 -5.51 10.69
C CYS A 45 3.07 -5.66 12.16
N HIS A 46 2.65 -4.75 13.03
CA HIS A 46 2.86 -4.85 14.47
C HIS A 46 2.00 -5.97 15.07
N ALA A 47 0.69 -5.99 14.75
CA ALA A 47 -0.26 -6.98 15.25
C ALA A 47 0.11 -8.44 14.85
N GLU A 48 0.70 -8.64 13.67
CA GLU A 48 1.22 -9.96 13.28
C GLU A 48 2.45 -10.38 14.10
N SER A 49 3.28 -9.40 14.47
CA SER A 49 4.54 -9.67 15.16
C SER A 49 4.43 -9.74 16.67
N GLU A 50 3.40 -9.13 17.26
CA GLU A 50 3.24 -8.99 18.70
C GLU A 50 1.81 -9.28 19.14
N SER A 51 1.66 -9.87 20.33
CA SER A 51 0.37 -10.33 20.87
C SER A 51 -0.52 -9.22 21.46
N HIS A 52 -0.29 -7.95 21.11
CA HIS A 52 -1.06 -6.82 21.62
C HIS A 52 -1.19 -5.71 20.58
N ASP A 53 -2.18 -4.84 20.79
CA ASP A 53 -2.43 -3.70 19.91
C ASP A 53 -1.42 -2.57 20.12
N LEU A 54 -1.15 -1.83 19.04
CA LEU A 54 -0.23 -0.70 19.07
C LEU A 54 -0.80 0.42 19.95
N LYS A 55 -0.05 0.85 20.96
CA LYS A 55 -0.48 1.95 21.83
C LYS A 55 -0.47 3.28 21.05
N PRO A 56 -1.59 4.02 20.99
CA PRO A 56 -1.62 5.34 20.37
C PRO A 56 -0.81 6.32 21.22
N THR A 57 0.03 7.12 20.58
CA THR A 57 0.75 8.23 21.19
C THR A 57 0.57 9.48 20.35
N LEU A 58 0.52 10.64 21.00
CA LEU A 58 0.35 11.92 20.32
C LEU A 58 1.57 12.28 19.47
N GLU A 59 2.77 11.96 19.97
CA GLU A 59 4.01 12.11 19.22
C GLU A 59 4.35 10.78 18.52
N MET A 60 4.33 10.76 17.20
CA MET A 60 4.75 9.62 16.40
C MET A 60 6.12 9.87 15.78
N VAL A 61 7.01 8.88 15.85
CA VAL A 61 8.35 8.95 15.25
C VAL A 61 8.37 8.11 13.99
N PHE A 62 8.63 8.76 12.86
CA PHE A 62 8.72 8.14 11.55
C PHE A 62 10.17 8.13 11.06
N ALA A 63 10.55 7.11 10.30
CA ALA A 63 11.81 7.09 9.57
C ALA A 63 11.54 7.00 8.07
N CYS A 64 12.03 7.98 7.31
CA CYS A 64 11.84 8.03 5.87
C CYS A 64 12.72 6.99 5.16
N LYS A 65 12.17 6.20 4.23
CA LYS A 65 12.94 5.18 3.49
C LYS A 65 13.87 5.77 2.43
N LYS A 66 13.51 6.93 1.85
CA LYS A 66 14.38 7.63 0.88
C LYS A 66 15.64 8.20 1.54
N CYS A 67 15.46 8.76 2.74
CA CYS A 67 16.45 9.66 3.34
C CYS A 67 17.05 9.11 4.65
N LYS A 68 16.47 8.01 5.17
CA LYS A 68 16.86 7.27 6.37
C LYS A 68 16.94 8.09 7.65
N LYS A 69 16.49 9.35 7.61
CA LYS A 69 16.40 10.24 8.78
C LYS A 69 15.09 9.97 9.52
N ALA A 70 15.20 9.92 10.85
CA ALA A 70 14.06 9.82 11.73
C ALA A 70 13.59 11.22 12.12
N PHE A 71 12.30 11.49 11.99
CA PHE A 71 11.67 12.74 12.38
C PHE A 71 10.45 12.45 13.26
N ARG A 72 10.03 13.46 14.03
CA ARG A 72 8.89 13.37 14.95
C ARG A 72 7.75 14.18 14.37
N LYS A 73 6.54 13.67 14.50
CA LYS A 73 5.34 14.36 14.10
C LYS A 73 4.23 14.19 15.12
N ASP A 74 3.58 15.30 15.44
CA ASP A 74 2.44 15.34 16.35
C ASP A 74 1.17 15.02 15.56
N VAL A 75 0.37 14.09 16.07
CA VAL A 75 -0.84 13.59 15.40
C VAL A 75 -2.05 14.50 15.65
N GLN A 76 -1.95 15.45 16.60
CA GLN A 76 -3.06 16.33 16.96
C GLN A 76 -3.31 17.45 15.95
N GLU A 77 -2.26 17.94 15.30
CA GLU A 77 -2.32 18.96 14.27
C GLU A 77 -1.88 18.29 12.98
N PHE A 78 -2.82 17.72 12.23
CA PHE A 78 -2.55 17.12 10.92
C PHE A 78 -2.78 18.21 9.86
N GLU A 79 -1.74 18.93 9.48
CA GLU A 79 -1.79 19.97 8.43
C GLU A 79 -1.23 19.43 7.10
N GLU A 80 -1.62 19.95 5.94
CA GLU A 80 -1.16 19.46 4.61
C GLU A 80 0.37 19.51 4.45
N SER A 81 1.05 20.41 5.18
CA SER A 81 2.52 20.49 5.26
C SER A 81 3.14 19.22 5.86
N ASP A 82 2.34 18.44 6.56
CA ASP A 82 2.74 17.26 7.30
C ASP A 82 2.78 16.02 6.45
N GLU A 83 2.33 16.10 5.20
CA GLU A 83 2.37 14.97 4.28
C GLU A 83 3.79 14.69 3.77
N TYR A 84 4.72 15.62 4.00
CA TYR A 84 6.07 15.60 3.45
C TYR A 84 7.16 15.43 4.51
N CYS A 85 8.18 14.64 4.17
CA CYS A 85 9.37 14.52 4.98
C CYS A 85 10.20 15.83 4.94
N PRO A 86 10.52 16.47 6.09
CA PRO A 86 11.22 17.77 6.14
C PRO A 86 12.68 17.72 5.65
N HIS A 87 13.16 16.54 5.27
CA HIS A 87 14.54 16.33 4.85
C HIS A 87 14.70 16.09 3.36
N CYS A 88 13.61 15.79 2.63
CA CYS A 88 13.70 15.39 1.23
C CYS A 88 12.36 15.41 0.48
N ASP A 89 11.35 16.10 1.03
CA ASP A 89 10.05 16.36 0.40
C ASP A 89 9.36 15.08 -0.13
N ASN A 90 9.61 13.95 0.51
CA ASN A 90 8.93 12.71 0.15
C ASN A 90 7.55 12.66 0.80
N HIS A 91 6.51 12.53 -0.03
CA HIS A 91 5.15 12.31 0.42
C HIS A 91 5.02 10.95 1.10
N PHE A 92 4.66 10.94 2.38
CA PHE A 92 4.58 9.72 3.17
C PHE A 92 3.15 9.27 3.50
N VAL A 93 2.15 10.11 3.23
CA VAL A 93 0.72 9.78 3.31
C VAL A 93 0.23 9.36 1.93
N LEU A 94 0.58 8.15 1.50
CA LEU A 94 0.12 7.69 0.19
C LEU A 94 -1.32 7.22 0.25
N GLU A 95 -2.16 7.76 -0.62
CA GLU A 95 -3.48 7.19 -0.91
C GLU A 95 -3.33 5.71 -1.23
N ALA A 96 -4.15 4.88 -0.58
CA ALA A 96 -4.14 3.46 -0.79
C ALA A 96 -4.42 3.20 -2.28
N LYS A 97 -3.39 2.80 -3.04
CA LYS A 97 -3.61 2.23 -4.37
C LYS A 97 -4.46 1.00 -4.15
N THR A 98 -5.76 1.12 -4.41
CA THR A 98 -6.60 -0.05 -4.60
C THR A 98 -5.89 -0.92 -5.64
N PRO A 99 -5.74 -2.23 -5.42
CA PRO A 99 -5.19 -3.10 -6.44
C PRO A 99 -6.09 -2.91 -7.66
N GLN A 100 -5.60 -2.18 -8.67
CA GLN A 100 -6.34 -2.01 -9.91
C GLN A 100 -6.42 -3.41 -10.51
N ALA A 101 -7.60 -4.03 -10.41
CA ALA A 101 -7.89 -5.30 -11.04
C ALA A 101 -7.75 -5.08 -12.56
N ARG A 102 -6.55 -5.31 -13.10
CA ARG A 102 -6.34 -5.35 -14.53
C ARG A 102 -6.83 -6.71 -14.99
N LEU A 103 -7.98 -6.72 -15.65
CA LEU A 103 -8.47 -7.87 -16.40
C LEU A 103 -7.51 -8.07 -17.58
N GLN A 104 -6.52 -8.95 -17.44
CA GLN A 104 -5.67 -9.37 -18.54
C GLN A 104 -6.39 -10.50 -19.26
N VAL A 105 -6.73 -10.29 -20.54
CA VAL A 105 -7.23 -11.35 -21.40
C VAL A 105 -6.01 -12.08 -21.92
N GLU A 106 -5.75 -13.28 -21.40
CA GLU A 106 -4.68 -14.15 -21.88
C GLU A 106 -5.09 -14.72 -23.25
N SER A 107 -4.68 -14.07 -24.34
CA SER A 107 -4.85 -14.62 -25.69
C SER A 107 -3.69 -15.58 -26.00
N GLU A 108 -4.01 -16.84 -26.32
CA GLU A 108 -3.06 -17.81 -26.87
C GLU A 108 -2.54 -17.38 -28.25
N ASP A 109 -1.53 -18.07 -28.77
CA ASP A 109 -0.90 -17.79 -30.07
C ASP A 109 -1.95 -17.58 -31.17
N VAL A 110 -1.87 -16.42 -31.84
CA VAL A 110 -2.83 -15.96 -32.88
C VAL A 110 -2.97 -16.94 -34.06
N ARG A 111 -1.96 -17.80 -34.27
CA ARG A 111 -1.97 -18.83 -35.32
C ARG A 111 -2.81 -20.06 -34.96
N VAL A 112 -3.05 -20.29 -33.68
CA VAL A 112 -3.76 -21.48 -33.16
C VAL A 112 -5.23 -21.15 -32.91
N VAL A 113 -5.52 -19.94 -32.39
CA VAL A 113 -6.88 -19.51 -32.07
C VAL A 113 -7.20 -18.19 -32.79
N SER A 114 -7.95 -18.28 -33.88
CA SER A 114 -8.34 -17.12 -34.72
C SER A 114 -9.42 -16.23 -34.10
N GLY A 115 -10.03 -16.64 -32.98
CA GLY A 115 -11.18 -15.96 -32.37
C GLY A 115 -10.91 -14.54 -31.86
N PHE A 116 -9.64 -14.13 -31.72
CA PHE A 116 -9.26 -12.78 -31.26
C PHE A 116 -8.82 -11.85 -32.40
N VAL A 117 -8.79 -12.30 -33.66
CA VAL A 117 -8.43 -11.48 -34.82
C VAL A 117 -9.68 -11.11 -35.59
N LYS A 118 -9.93 -9.81 -35.73
CA LYS A 118 -11.03 -9.27 -36.53
C LYS A 118 -10.58 -9.14 -37.99
N ASP A 119 -11.31 -9.75 -38.93
CA ASP A 119 -11.08 -9.56 -40.37
C ASP A 119 -11.85 -8.32 -40.86
N GLU A 120 -11.15 -7.33 -41.41
CA GLU A 120 -11.74 -6.08 -41.88
C GLU A 120 -12.52 -6.22 -43.21
N ARG A 121 -12.48 -7.39 -43.85
CA ARG A 121 -13.17 -7.65 -45.14
C ARG A 121 -14.60 -8.12 -44.96
N GLU A 122 -14.95 -8.59 -43.77
CA GLU A 122 -16.30 -9.06 -43.47
C GLU A 122 -17.21 -7.88 -43.15
N ARG A 123 -18.44 -7.90 -43.68
CA ARG A 123 -19.43 -6.85 -43.43
C ARG A 123 -19.88 -6.94 -41.99
N GLU A 124 -19.53 -5.95 -41.17
CA GLU A 124 -20.00 -5.86 -39.78
C GLU A 124 -21.53 -5.87 -39.76
N GLU A 125 -22.10 -6.83 -39.03
CA GLU A 125 -23.53 -6.82 -38.72
C GLU A 125 -23.80 -5.67 -37.73
N GLU A 126 -24.88 -4.93 -37.95
CA GLU A 126 -25.27 -3.81 -37.08
C GLU A 126 -25.35 -4.30 -35.64
N GLN A 127 -24.56 -3.69 -34.75
CA GLN A 127 -24.47 -4.08 -33.35
C GLN A 127 -25.87 -4.06 -32.72
N GLN A 128 -26.38 -5.25 -32.40
CA GLN A 128 -27.66 -5.36 -31.73
C GLN A 128 -27.49 -4.89 -30.29
N THR A 129 -27.97 -3.68 -30.02
CA THR A 129 -28.03 -3.16 -28.65
C THR A 129 -29.32 -3.64 -27.98
N ILE A 130 -29.31 -3.73 -26.65
CA ILE A 130 -30.47 -4.08 -25.82
C ILE A 130 -31.68 -3.16 -26.10
N TRP A 131 -31.45 -1.99 -26.72
CA TRP A 131 -32.46 -0.99 -27.05
C TRP A 131 -33.03 -1.09 -28.47
N ASN A 132 -32.64 -2.09 -29.25
CA ASN A 132 -33.19 -2.30 -30.60
C ASN A 132 -34.62 -2.86 -30.53
N LEU A 133 -35.58 -1.95 -30.44
CA LEU A 133 -37.03 -2.18 -30.41
C LEU A 133 -37.60 -2.97 -31.61
N LYS A 134 -36.83 -3.17 -32.68
CA LYS A 134 -37.26 -3.91 -33.88
C LYS A 134 -37.34 -5.43 -33.68
N GLU A 135 -36.47 -6.00 -32.86
CA GLU A 135 -36.38 -7.47 -32.72
C GLU A 135 -37.37 -8.00 -31.65
N ALA A 136 -37.71 -7.18 -30.66
CA ALA A 136 -38.71 -7.53 -29.64
C ALA A 136 -40.13 -7.70 -30.25
N SER A 137 -40.45 -7.00 -31.34
CA SER A 137 -41.74 -7.14 -32.02
C SER A 137 -41.85 -8.40 -32.88
N GLU A 138 -40.74 -8.97 -33.34
CA GLU A 138 -40.76 -10.15 -34.23
C GLU A 138 -40.82 -11.49 -33.47
N ARG A 139 -40.38 -11.54 -32.20
CA ARG A 139 -40.46 -12.74 -31.35
C ARG A 139 -41.76 -12.90 -30.55
N LEU A 140 -42.63 -11.90 -30.57
CA LEU A 140 -43.92 -11.88 -29.85
C LEU A 140 -45.14 -12.08 -30.77
N GLY A 141 -44.92 -12.48 -32.02
CA GLY A 141 -45.96 -12.85 -32.99
C GLY A 141 -46.26 -14.34 -32.99
#